data_AF-A0A2V5SC89-F1
#
_entry.id   AF-A0A2V5SC89-F1
#
_cell.length_a   1.000
_cell.length_b   1.000
_cell.length_c   1.000
_cell.angle_alpha   90.00
_cell.angle_beta   90.00
_cell.angle_gamma   90.00
#
_symmetry.space_group_name_H-M   'P 1'
#
loop_
_entity.id
_entity.type
_entity.pdbx_description
1 polymer ?
#
loop_
_entity_poly.entity_id
_entity_poly.type
_entity_poly.pdbx_seq_one_letter_code
_entity_poly.pdbx_strand_id
1 'polypeptide(L)'
;MDALLFERPVWFATGPFVPEEEAPDREEFIYHRPVLVPETIGLLAARPGALVLDATCGGGGHSEALLKTGVIVLALDQDPAAIAQARDRLSQFGERVTLRQANFRFANRILDQLKIKQIGGAILDLGVSSRQLESAERGFSLMRNGPLDMRMDPRSERTAAAVINSYSEEELTRLFRNLGEEPAARRIATAIVKQRKTAPLRETLPLARLIEKVV
;
A
#
# COMPACT_ATOMS: atom_id res chain seq x y z
N MET A 1 4.73 71.14 -14.21
CA MET A 1 5.38 71.53 -15.47
C MET A 1 6.61 70.66 -15.63
N ASP A 2 6.70 70.10 -16.83
CA ASP A 2 7.46 68.92 -17.25
C ASP A 2 8.99 68.97 -17.17
N ALA A 3 9.53 67.77 -17.45
CA ALA A 3 10.86 67.39 -17.96
C ALA A 3 11.65 66.61 -16.90
N LEU A 4 12.10 65.37 -17.11
CA LEU A 4 12.92 64.81 -18.20
C LEU A 4 12.74 63.27 -18.15
N LEU A 5 12.25 62.54 -19.16
CA LEU A 5 12.84 62.09 -20.44
C LEU A 5 14.22 61.39 -20.36
N PHE A 6 14.23 60.15 -20.91
CA PHE A 6 15.34 59.24 -21.24
C PHE A 6 15.98 58.47 -20.05
N GLU A 7 16.20 57.15 -20.05
CA GLU A 7 16.13 56.10 -21.07
C GLU A 7 16.26 54.73 -20.36
N ARG A 8 15.45 53.72 -20.72
CA ARG A 8 15.89 52.31 -20.62
C ARG A 8 15.75 51.70 -21.99
N PRO A 9 16.85 51.27 -22.63
CA PRO A 9 16.80 50.61 -23.91
C PRO A 9 16.22 49.20 -23.79
N VAL A 10 15.91 48.68 -24.96
CA VAL A 10 14.80 47.81 -25.27
C VAL A 10 15.31 46.43 -25.73
N TRP A 11 14.49 45.39 -25.52
CA TRP A 11 14.53 44.02 -26.10
C TRP A 11 15.52 43.04 -25.42
N PHE A 12 15.15 41.81 -25.04
CA PHE A 12 14.30 40.84 -25.74
C PHE A 12 13.23 40.16 -24.87
N ALA A 13 12.08 39.99 -25.52
CA ALA A 13 10.90 39.26 -25.07
C ALA A 13 10.98 37.75 -25.37
N THR A 14 10.37 36.93 -24.50
CA THR A 14 9.64 35.66 -24.78
C THR A 14 8.85 35.35 -23.49
N GLY A 15 7.56 35.01 -23.41
CA GLY A 15 6.42 34.87 -24.32
C GLY A 15 5.13 35.05 -23.49
N PRO A 16 3.93 34.65 -23.96
CA PRO A 16 2.69 34.83 -23.18
C PRO A 16 2.73 33.99 -21.88
N PHE A 17 2.12 34.52 -20.81
CA PHE A 17 1.84 33.76 -19.59
C PHE A 17 1.00 32.54 -19.97
N VAL A 18 1.62 31.36 -19.93
CA VAL A 18 0.92 30.08 -20.02
C VAL A 18 0.38 29.83 -18.62
N PRO A 19 -0.95 29.79 -18.42
CA PRO A 19 -1.50 29.29 -17.16
C PRO A 19 -0.95 27.89 -16.96
N GLU A 20 -0.46 27.55 -15.76
CA GLU A 20 -0.11 26.16 -15.43
C GLU A 20 -1.28 25.28 -15.88
N GLU A 21 -1.02 24.39 -16.85
CA GLU A 21 -2.01 23.42 -17.31
C GLU A 21 -2.55 22.72 -16.06
N GLU A 22 -3.86 22.90 -15.81
CA GLU A 22 -4.57 22.08 -14.84
C GLU A 22 -4.23 20.63 -15.17
N ALA A 23 -3.68 19.92 -14.17
CA ALA A 23 -3.31 18.53 -14.31
C ALA A 23 -4.51 17.79 -14.92
N PRO A 24 -4.33 17.05 -16.02
CA PRO A 24 -5.45 16.41 -16.69
C PRO A 24 -6.21 15.57 -15.67
N ASP A 25 -7.55 15.65 -15.73
CA ASP A 25 -8.44 14.76 -14.98
C ASP A 25 -7.89 13.35 -15.14
N ARG A 26 -7.31 12.81 -14.07
CA ARG A 26 -6.58 11.54 -14.13
C ARG A 26 -7.57 10.48 -14.55
N GLU A 27 -7.27 9.82 -15.67
CA GLU A 27 -7.95 8.62 -16.14
C GLU A 27 -8.32 7.76 -14.94
N GLU A 28 -9.60 7.42 -14.87
CA GLU A 28 -10.18 6.51 -13.88
C GLU A 28 -9.32 5.23 -13.88
N PHE A 29 -8.39 5.14 -12.93
CA PHE A 29 -7.34 4.13 -12.94
C PHE A 29 -8.00 2.77 -13.02
N ILE A 30 -7.82 2.12 -14.18
CA ILE A 30 -8.32 0.78 -14.44
C ILE A 30 -7.80 -0.10 -13.31
N TYR A 31 -8.76 -0.61 -12.54
CA TYR A 31 -8.55 -1.49 -11.39
C TYR A 31 -7.38 -2.46 -11.61
N HIS A 32 -6.41 -2.41 -10.70
CA HIS A 32 -5.15 -3.16 -10.72
C HIS A 32 -5.23 -4.55 -11.36
N ARG A 33 -4.38 -4.79 -12.37
CA ARG A 33 -4.15 -6.10 -12.97
C ARG A 33 -3.22 -6.90 -12.06
N PRO A 34 -3.60 -8.10 -11.59
CA PRO A 34 -2.75 -8.86 -10.69
C PRO A 34 -1.46 -9.31 -11.37
N VAL A 35 -0.38 -9.40 -10.60
CA VAL A 35 0.96 -9.71 -11.09
C VAL A 35 1.06 -11.21 -11.38
N LEU A 36 1.66 -11.57 -12.53
CA LEU A 36 1.97 -12.96 -12.91
C LEU A 36 0.78 -13.93 -12.83
N VAL A 37 -0.42 -13.49 -13.26
CA VAL A 37 -1.63 -14.34 -13.22
C VAL A 37 -1.48 -15.64 -14.02
N PRO A 38 -1.04 -15.62 -15.30
CA PRO A 38 -0.87 -16.86 -16.07
C PRO A 38 0.10 -17.85 -15.42
N GLU A 39 1.23 -17.36 -14.93
CA GLU A 39 2.28 -18.14 -14.28
C GLU A 39 1.78 -18.73 -12.96
N THR A 40 1.08 -17.93 -12.16
CA THR A 40 0.50 -18.38 -10.88
C THR A 40 -0.49 -19.51 -11.10
N ILE A 41 -1.40 -19.37 -12.07
CA ILE A 41 -2.40 -20.41 -12.39
C ILE A 41 -1.71 -21.66 -12.94
N GLY A 42 -0.74 -21.48 -13.85
CA GLY A 42 -0.02 -22.57 -14.49
C GLY A 42 0.82 -23.38 -13.51
N LEU A 43 1.51 -22.72 -12.57
CA LEU A 43 2.32 -23.38 -11.54
C LEU A 43 1.47 -24.04 -10.45
N LEU A 44 0.37 -23.41 -10.05
CA LEU A 44 -0.54 -23.99 -9.06
C LEU A 44 -1.21 -25.25 -9.61
N ALA A 45 -1.57 -25.25 -10.91
CA ALA A 45 -2.16 -26.37 -11.64
C ALA A 45 -3.30 -27.07 -10.87
N ALA A 46 -4.08 -26.31 -10.10
CA ALA A 46 -5.15 -26.85 -9.27
C ALA A 46 -6.26 -27.44 -10.14
N ARG A 47 -6.71 -28.63 -9.79
CA ARG A 47 -7.78 -29.33 -10.54
C ARG A 47 -9.12 -28.63 -10.31
N PRO A 48 -10.03 -28.61 -11.30
CA PRO A 48 -11.40 -28.18 -11.09
C PRO A 48 -12.04 -28.88 -9.88
N GLY A 49 -12.79 -28.12 -9.07
CA GLY A 49 -13.39 -28.59 -7.81
C GLY A 49 -12.44 -28.67 -6.62
N ALA A 50 -11.11 -28.52 -6.81
CA ALA A 50 -10.19 -28.42 -5.68
C ALA A 50 -10.40 -27.10 -4.92
N LEU A 51 -10.19 -27.14 -3.61
CA LEU A 51 -10.17 -25.94 -2.78
C LEU A 51 -8.78 -25.29 -2.81
N VAL A 52 -8.69 -24.02 -3.21
CA VAL A 52 -7.46 -23.23 -3.20
C VAL A 52 -7.55 -22.16 -2.12
N LEU A 53 -6.48 -22.00 -1.34
CA LEU A 53 -6.31 -20.90 -0.40
C LEU A 53 -5.64 -19.72 -1.09
N ASP A 54 -6.32 -18.58 -1.21
CA ASP A 54 -5.68 -17.30 -1.53
C ASP A 54 -5.45 -16.56 -0.21
N ALA A 55 -4.21 -16.51 0.29
CA ALA A 55 -3.91 -15.97 1.62
C ALA A 55 -3.70 -14.44 1.63
N THR A 56 -3.75 -13.80 0.47
CA THR A 56 -3.50 -12.37 0.26
C THR A 56 -4.45 -11.84 -0.81
N CYS A 57 -5.75 -12.05 -0.60
CA CYS A 57 -6.77 -11.87 -1.62
C CYS A 57 -6.73 -10.48 -2.27
N GLY A 58 -6.38 -9.45 -1.49
CA GLY A 58 -6.42 -8.07 -1.94
C GLY A 58 -7.81 -7.75 -2.49
N GLY A 59 -7.85 -7.13 -3.67
CA GLY A 59 -9.11 -6.90 -4.38
C GLY A 59 -9.72 -8.12 -5.04
N GLY A 60 -9.15 -9.32 -4.92
CA GLY A 60 -9.71 -10.58 -5.44
C GLY A 60 -9.33 -10.93 -6.88
N GLY A 61 -8.25 -10.36 -7.42
CA GLY A 61 -7.91 -10.56 -8.84
C GLY A 61 -7.34 -11.96 -9.17
N HIS A 62 -6.41 -12.49 -8.36
CA HIS A 62 -5.97 -13.88 -8.51
C HIS A 62 -7.08 -14.86 -8.15
N SER A 63 -7.83 -14.59 -7.07
CA SER A 63 -9.04 -15.35 -6.71
C SER A 63 -10.04 -15.46 -7.88
N GLU A 64 -10.33 -14.36 -8.58
CA GLU A 64 -11.21 -14.38 -9.76
C GLU A 64 -10.65 -15.29 -10.87
N ALA A 65 -9.37 -15.14 -11.17
CA ALA A 65 -8.72 -15.88 -12.23
C ALA A 65 -8.66 -17.40 -11.91
N LEU A 66 -8.44 -17.75 -10.64
CA LEU A 66 -8.57 -19.11 -10.13
C LEU A 66 -10.01 -19.63 -10.27
N LEU A 67 -11.01 -18.89 -9.80
CA LEU A 67 -12.42 -19.32 -9.89
C LEU A 67 -12.87 -19.60 -11.33
N LYS A 68 -12.31 -18.89 -12.33
CA LYS A 68 -12.54 -19.13 -13.75
C LYS A 68 -12.00 -20.48 -14.25
N THR A 69 -11.02 -21.08 -13.58
CA THR A 69 -10.52 -22.44 -13.91
C THR A 69 -11.39 -23.56 -13.33
N GLY A 70 -12.39 -23.22 -12.50
CA GLY A 70 -13.32 -24.19 -11.92
C GLY A 70 -12.96 -24.66 -10.51
N VAL A 71 -11.95 -24.07 -9.87
CA VAL A 71 -11.65 -24.34 -8.45
C VAL A 71 -12.67 -23.65 -7.52
N ILE A 72 -12.62 -24.02 -6.24
CA ILE A 72 -13.26 -23.33 -5.12
C ILE A 72 -12.17 -22.52 -4.41
N VAL A 73 -12.47 -21.31 -3.94
CA VAL A 73 -11.50 -20.43 -3.29
C VAL A 73 -11.91 -20.11 -1.85
N LEU A 74 -10.99 -20.31 -0.92
CA LEU A 74 -10.99 -19.65 0.39
C LEU A 74 -10.01 -18.48 0.31
N ALA A 75 -10.51 -17.25 0.36
CA ALA A 75 -9.70 -16.05 0.26
C ALA A 75 -9.61 -15.33 1.61
N LEU A 76 -8.38 -15.02 2.02
CA LEU A 76 -8.06 -14.31 3.25
C LEU A 76 -7.42 -12.96 2.91
N ASP A 77 -7.79 -11.94 3.66
CA ASP A 77 -7.04 -10.69 3.72
C ASP A 77 -7.23 -10.07 5.11
N GLN A 78 -6.21 -9.41 5.64
CA GLN A 78 -6.32 -8.72 6.93
C GLN A 78 -6.99 -7.34 6.78
N ASP A 79 -6.92 -6.75 5.59
CA ASP A 79 -7.50 -5.45 5.29
C ASP A 79 -9.02 -5.57 5.03
N PRO A 80 -9.87 -4.94 5.85
CA PRO A 80 -11.32 -4.99 5.65
C PRO A 80 -11.77 -4.37 4.33
N ALA A 81 -11.05 -3.37 3.80
CA ALA A 81 -11.38 -2.73 2.53
C ALA A 81 -11.10 -3.65 1.34
N ALA A 82 -10.03 -4.46 1.43
CA ALA A 82 -9.72 -5.50 0.44
C ALA A 82 -10.82 -6.57 0.42
N ILE A 83 -11.25 -7.05 1.60
CA ILE A 83 -12.35 -8.02 1.72
C ILE A 83 -13.67 -7.49 1.14
N ALA A 84 -14.00 -6.22 1.37
CA ALA A 84 -15.20 -5.60 0.80
C ALA A 84 -15.12 -5.56 -0.73
N GLN A 85 -13.99 -5.10 -1.28
CA GLN A 85 -13.75 -5.06 -2.72
C GLN A 85 -13.79 -6.45 -3.38
N ALA A 86 -13.15 -7.44 -2.76
CA ALA A 86 -13.18 -8.82 -3.24
C ALA A 86 -14.59 -9.41 -3.21
N ARG A 87 -15.42 -9.05 -2.21
CA ARG A 87 -16.82 -9.48 -2.14
C ARG A 87 -17.63 -9.00 -3.33
N ASP A 88 -17.45 -7.74 -3.71
CA ASP A 88 -18.16 -7.15 -4.85
C ASP A 88 -17.69 -7.80 -6.15
N ARG A 89 -16.37 -7.88 -6.37
CA ARG A 89 -15.76 -8.48 -7.58
C ARG A 89 -16.16 -9.95 -7.76
N LEU A 90 -16.18 -10.72 -6.67
CA LEU A 90 -16.34 -12.18 -6.71
C LEU A 90 -17.79 -12.64 -6.50
N SER A 91 -18.74 -11.71 -6.37
CA SER A 91 -20.16 -11.99 -6.13
C SER A 91 -20.77 -12.99 -7.12
N GLN A 92 -20.38 -12.91 -8.40
CA GLN A 92 -20.86 -13.80 -9.47
C GLN A 92 -20.48 -15.29 -9.28
N PHE A 93 -19.50 -15.59 -8.44
CA PHE A 93 -19.03 -16.97 -8.22
C PHE A 93 -19.80 -17.72 -7.12
N GLY A 94 -20.68 -17.03 -6.39
CA GLY A 94 -21.58 -17.62 -5.40
C GLY A 94 -20.84 -18.46 -4.36
N GLU A 95 -21.32 -19.68 -4.12
CA GLU A 95 -20.79 -20.59 -3.09
C GLU A 95 -19.36 -21.10 -3.36
N ARG A 96 -18.82 -20.85 -4.55
CA ARG A 96 -17.43 -21.25 -4.88
C ARG A 96 -16.38 -20.36 -4.25
N VAL A 97 -16.77 -19.27 -3.58
CA VAL A 97 -15.85 -18.38 -2.87
C VAL A 97 -16.27 -18.18 -1.42
N THR A 98 -15.32 -18.36 -0.50
CA THR A 98 -15.45 -17.97 0.90
C THR A 98 -14.43 -16.88 1.22
N LEU A 99 -14.89 -15.72 1.67
CA LEU A 99 -14.04 -14.59 2.07
C LEU A 99 -13.96 -14.49 3.59
N ARG A 100 -12.75 -14.38 4.14
CA ARG A 100 -12.53 -14.16 5.58
C ARG A 100 -11.54 -13.02 5.82
N GLN A 101 -11.94 -12.05 6.64
CA GLN A 101 -11.00 -11.06 7.13
C GLN A 101 -10.09 -11.68 8.19
N ALA A 102 -8.87 -12.05 7.81
CA ALA A 102 -7.89 -12.69 8.68
C ALA A 102 -6.47 -12.44 8.17
N ASN A 103 -5.51 -12.31 9.08
CA ASN A 103 -4.09 -12.38 8.72
C ASN A 103 -3.75 -13.84 8.36
N PHE A 104 -3.05 -14.05 7.24
CA PHE A 104 -2.69 -15.38 6.75
C PHE A 104 -1.93 -16.25 7.76
N ARG A 105 -1.27 -15.65 8.76
CA ARG A 105 -0.61 -16.41 9.85
C ARG A 105 -1.58 -17.30 10.63
N PHE A 106 -2.87 -17.02 10.55
CA PHE A 106 -3.94 -17.79 11.19
C PHE A 106 -4.71 -18.67 10.20
N ALA A 107 -4.23 -18.85 8.97
CA ALA A 107 -4.90 -19.66 7.96
C ALA A 107 -5.20 -21.08 8.45
N ASN A 108 -4.29 -21.70 9.19
CA ASN A 108 -4.51 -23.02 9.81
C ASN A 108 -5.74 -23.04 10.72
N ARG A 109 -5.91 -22.04 11.59
CA ARG A 109 -7.08 -21.93 12.48
C ARG A 109 -8.37 -21.74 11.71
N ILE A 110 -8.34 -20.96 10.63
CA ILE A 110 -9.51 -20.76 9.76
C ILE A 110 -9.89 -22.07 9.06
N LEU A 111 -8.91 -22.81 8.54
CA LEU A 111 -9.14 -24.12 7.93
C LEU A 111 -9.77 -25.11 8.94
N ASP A 112 -9.26 -25.14 10.17
CA ASP A 112 -9.80 -25.98 11.24
C ASP A 112 -11.24 -25.61 11.61
N GLN A 113 -11.54 -24.32 11.74
CA GLN A 113 -12.90 -23.81 12.01
C GLN A 113 -13.90 -24.21 10.93
N LEU A 114 -13.46 -24.18 9.67
CA LEU A 114 -14.26 -24.60 8.52
C LEU A 114 -14.27 -26.12 8.32
N LYS A 115 -13.60 -26.89 9.19
CA LYS A 115 -13.43 -28.34 9.11
C LYS A 115 -12.78 -28.81 7.80
N ILE A 116 -11.97 -27.95 7.18
CA ILE A 116 -11.23 -28.24 5.96
C ILE A 116 -9.96 -29.00 6.34
N LYS A 117 -9.82 -30.23 5.84
CA LYS A 117 -8.66 -31.09 6.12
C LYS A 117 -7.60 -31.08 5.03
N GLN A 118 -7.96 -30.67 3.82
CA GLN A 118 -7.07 -30.64 2.68
C GLN A 118 -7.41 -29.47 1.76
N ILE A 119 -6.37 -28.87 1.20
CA ILE A 119 -6.45 -27.89 0.11
C ILE A 119 -5.69 -28.44 -1.09
N GLY A 120 -6.13 -28.08 -2.30
CA GLY A 120 -5.45 -28.41 -3.56
C GLY A 120 -4.28 -27.48 -3.87
N GLY A 121 -4.14 -26.37 -3.16
CA GLY A 121 -3.02 -25.44 -3.30
C GLY A 121 -3.24 -24.16 -2.52
N ALA A 122 -2.19 -23.34 -2.42
CA ALA A 122 -2.24 -22.03 -1.81
C ALA A 122 -1.43 -21.01 -2.62
N ILE A 123 -1.89 -19.77 -2.64
CA ILE A 123 -1.18 -18.62 -3.21
C ILE A 123 -0.99 -17.52 -2.17
N LEU A 124 0.16 -16.87 -2.21
CA LEU A 124 0.53 -15.73 -1.38
C LEU A 124 1.26 -14.71 -2.28
N ASP A 125 0.56 -13.64 -2.62
CA ASP A 125 1.10 -12.44 -3.28
C ASP A 125 1.45 -11.43 -2.19
N LEU A 126 2.73 -11.41 -1.78
CA LEU A 126 3.18 -10.63 -0.64
C LEU A 126 3.42 -9.18 -1.03
N GLY A 127 2.78 -8.26 -0.29
CA GLY A 127 3.00 -6.84 -0.48
C GLY A 127 1.84 -6.00 0.03
N VAL A 128 1.82 -4.75 -0.41
CA VAL A 128 0.70 -3.82 -0.24
C VAL A 128 -0.10 -3.76 -1.53
N SER A 129 -1.41 -3.54 -1.43
CA SER A 129 -2.26 -3.33 -2.60
C SER A 129 -2.10 -1.91 -3.15
N SER A 130 -2.37 -1.70 -4.45
CA SER A 130 -2.40 -0.37 -5.06
C SER A 130 -3.34 0.58 -4.34
N ARG A 131 -4.50 0.08 -3.89
CA ARG A 131 -5.47 0.88 -3.15
C ARG A 131 -4.90 1.41 -1.83
N GLN A 132 -4.04 0.64 -1.16
CA GLN A 132 -3.32 1.10 0.04
C GLN A 132 -2.27 2.18 -0.30
N LEU A 133 -1.58 2.06 -1.45
CA LEU A 133 -0.57 3.04 -1.91
C LEU A 133 -1.20 4.36 -2.42
N GLU A 134 -2.36 4.28 -3.05
CA GLU A 134 -3.08 5.43 -3.62
C GLU A 134 -3.87 6.21 -2.55
N SER A 135 -4.33 5.51 -1.51
CA SER A 135 -5.06 6.08 -0.39
C SER A 135 -4.11 6.83 0.55
N ALA A 136 -4.25 8.15 0.57
CA ALA A 136 -3.46 9.01 1.44
C ALA A 136 -3.75 8.71 2.92
N GLU A 137 -5.01 8.49 3.28
CA GLU A 137 -5.44 8.23 4.65
C GLU A 137 -4.86 6.94 5.26
N ARG A 138 -4.35 6.02 4.43
CA ARG A 138 -3.71 4.78 4.89
C ARG A 138 -2.23 4.95 5.24
N GLY A 139 -1.61 6.06 4.83
CA GLY A 139 -0.24 6.38 5.20
C GLY A 139 0.85 5.57 4.50
N PHE A 140 0.51 4.80 3.46
CA PHE A 140 1.49 4.09 2.63
C PHE A 140 1.93 4.89 1.40
N SER A 141 1.21 5.95 1.04
CA SER A 141 1.51 6.73 -0.15
C SER A 141 2.86 7.43 -0.05
N LEU A 142 3.66 7.33 -1.11
CA LEU A 142 4.93 8.04 -1.24
C LEU A 142 4.75 9.46 -1.80
N MET A 143 3.63 9.71 -2.48
CA MET A 143 3.39 10.98 -3.19
C MET A 143 2.37 11.86 -2.47
N ARG A 144 1.42 11.27 -1.74
CA ARG A 144 0.33 11.99 -1.08
C ARG A 144 0.58 12.07 0.43
N ASN A 145 0.33 13.25 0.99
CA ASN A 145 0.42 13.44 2.44
C ASN A 145 -0.76 12.77 3.13
N GLY A 146 -0.48 12.07 4.23
CA GLY A 146 -1.50 11.45 5.07
C GLY A 146 -0.94 11.10 6.44
N PRO A 147 -1.78 10.55 7.34
CA PRO A 147 -1.33 10.15 8.66
C PRO A 147 -0.28 9.03 8.57
N LEU A 148 0.67 9.00 9.50
CA LEU A 148 1.60 7.89 9.68
C LEU A 148 0.87 6.70 10.31
N ASP A 149 0.01 6.04 9.54
CA ASP A 149 -0.72 4.84 9.95
C ASP A 149 0.05 3.57 9.57
N MET A 150 0.11 3.25 8.27
CA MET A 150 0.77 2.07 7.69
C MET A 150 0.26 0.71 8.22
N ARG A 151 -0.91 0.64 8.85
CA ARG A 151 -1.55 -0.64 9.20
C ARG A 151 -2.39 -1.15 8.02
N MET A 152 -2.21 -2.42 7.68
CA MET A 152 -3.14 -3.12 6.77
C MET A 152 -4.48 -3.42 7.46
N ASP A 153 -4.44 -3.85 8.72
CA ASP A 153 -5.63 -4.04 9.56
C ASP A 153 -5.75 -2.88 10.58
N PRO A 154 -6.76 -2.00 10.45
CA PRO A 154 -6.94 -0.86 11.34
C PRO A 154 -7.27 -1.26 12.80
N ARG A 155 -7.57 -2.54 13.06
CA ARG A 155 -7.77 -3.08 14.42
C ARG A 155 -6.47 -3.27 15.19
N SER A 156 -5.31 -3.29 14.50
CA SER A 156 -4.01 -3.36 15.16
C SER A 156 -3.73 -2.07 15.93
N GLU A 157 -3.22 -2.15 17.16
CA GLU A 157 -3.03 -0.95 18.01
C GLU A 157 -1.85 -0.06 17.58
N ARG A 158 -0.80 -0.65 16.98
CA ARG A 158 0.46 0.06 16.70
C ARG A 158 0.48 0.65 15.29
N THR A 159 0.43 1.98 15.21
CA THR A 159 0.65 2.76 13.97
C THR A 159 2.13 3.06 13.75
N ALA A 160 2.51 3.45 12.52
CA ALA A 160 3.83 3.99 12.24
C ALA A 160 4.15 5.24 13.08
N ALA A 161 3.17 6.11 13.32
CA ALA A 161 3.31 7.26 14.22
C ALA A 161 3.68 6.82 15.64
N ALA A 162 3.02 5.78 16.16
CA ALA A 162 3.33 5.26 17.49
C ALA A 162 4.77 4.74 17.55
N VAL A 163 5.21 3.98 16.54
CA VAL A 163 6.59 3.45 16.44
C VAL A 163 7.61 4.60 16.41
N ILE A 164 7.48 5.53 15.46
CA ILE A 164 8.43 6.62 15.22
C ILE A 164 8.52 7.57 16.43
N ASN A 165 7.41 7.78 17.16
CA ASN A 165 7.41 8.69 18.31
C ASN A 165 7.73 8.02 19.66
N SER A 166 7.68 6.69 19.79
CA SER A 166 7.90 6.00 21.07
C SER A 166 9.19 5.18 21.15
N TYR A 167 9.65 4.57 20.06
CA TYR A 167 10.83 3.69 20.09
C TYR A 167 12.09 4.49 20.42
N SER A 168 13.03 3.89 21.16
CA SER A 168 14.35 4.46 21.38
C SER A 168 15.14 4.62 20.07
N GLU A 169 16.19 5.45 20.09
CA GLU A 169 17.08 5.61 18.92
C GLU A 169 17.69 4.28 18.47
N GLU A 170 18.03 3.41 19.43
CA GLU A 170 18.61 2.11 19.14
C GLU A 170 17.58 1.16 18.50
N GLU A 171 16.35 1.14 19.01
CA GLU A 171 15.25 0.37 18.41
C GLU A 171 14.94 0.84 16.99
N LEU A 172 14.88 2.15 16.74
CA LEU A 172 14.69 2.70 15.40
C LEU A 172 15.87 2.37 14.47
N THR A 173 17.10 2.48 14.96
CA THR A 173 18.29 2.10 14.18
C THR A 173 18.24 0.64 13.76
N ARG A 174 17.88 -0.27 14.69
CA ARG A 174 17.71 -1.70 14.38
C ARG A 174 16.58 -1.93 13.39
N LEU A 175 15.46 -1.24 13.54
CA LEU A 175 14.31 -1.35 12.64
C LEU A 175 14.69 -0.98 11.20
N PHE A 176 15.28 0.20 10.99
CA PHE A 176 15.65 0.65 9.64
C PHE A 176 16.76 -0.20 9.02
N ARG A 177 17.73 -0.64 9.82
CA ARG A 177 18.81 -1.51 9.33
C ARG A 177 18.28 -2.89 8.93
N ASN A 178 17.50 -3.53 9.80
CA ASN A 178 17.14 -4.93 9.63
C ASN A 178 15.96 -5.13 8.67
N LEU A 179 15.03 -4.16 8.61
CA LEU A 179 13.82 -4.27 7.78
C LEU A 179 13.86 -3.39 6.53
N GLY A 180 14.61 -2.29 6.57
CA GLY A 180 14.76 -1.36 5.44
C GLY A 180 16.09 -1.46 4.71
N GLU A 181 17.01 -2.30 5.19
CA GLU A 181 18.37 -2.44 4.65
C GLU A 181 19.12 -1.11 4.50
N GLU A 182 18.80 -0.13 5.36
CA GLU A 182 19.18 1.28 5.20
C GLU A 182 20.58 1.59 5.78
N PRO A 183 21.58 1.95 4.96
CA PRO A 183 22.95 2.25 5.43
C PRO A 183 23.02 3.45 6.38
N ALA A 184 22.16 4.46 6.19
CA ALA A 184 22.05 5.65 7.02
C ALA A 184 21.13 5.45 8.25
N ALA A 185 20.76 4.21 8.60
CA ALA A 185 19.79 3.90 9.66
C ALA A 185 20.01 4.66 10.97
N ARG A 186 21.27 4.76 11.43
CA ARG A 186 21.60 5.51 12.65
C ARG A 186 21.35 7.01 12.49
N ARG A 187 21.76 7.60 11.37
CA ARG A 187 21.55 9.04 11.08
C ARG A 187 20.06 9.38 11.03
N ILE A 188 19.26 8.53 10.38
CA ILE A 188 17.80 8.66 10.30
C ILE A 188 17.17 8.57 11.69
N ALA A 189 17.53 7.55 12.48
CA ALA A 189 17.02 7.38 13.85
C ALA A 189 17.35 8.58 14.74
N THR A 190 18.60 9.06 14.73
CA THR A 190 19.01 10.27 15.48
C THR A 190 18.18 11.49 15.06
N ALA A 191 17.96 11.68 13.75
CA ALA A 191 17.18 12.81 13.23
C ALA A 191 15.71 12.77 13.69
N ILE A 192 15.09 11.59 13.66
CA ILE A 192 13.72 11.36 14.15
C ILE A 192 13.63 11.68 15.64
N VAL A 193 14.54 11.13 16.46
CA VAL A 193 14.53 11.35 17.92
C VAL A 193 14.76 12.81 18.26
N LYS A 194 15.61 13.52 17.50
CA LYS A 194 15.80 14.96 17.65
C LYS A 194 14.53 15.73 17.27
N GLN A 195 13.91 15.42 16.14
CA GLN A 195 12.71 16.10 15.66
C GLN A 195 11.55 15.98 16.64
N ARG A 196 11.28 14.77 17.15
CA ARG A 196 10.13 14.52 18.03
C ARG A 196 10.23 15.16 19.41
N LYS A 197 11.42 15.63 19.83
CA LYS A 197 11.59 16.47 21.04
C LYS A 197 10.96 17.85 20.87
N THR A 198 10.90 18.36 19.64
CA THR A 198 10.29 19.66 19.32
C THR A 198 8.82 19.48 18.93
N ALA A 199 8.54 18.55 18.01
CA ALA A 199 7.18 18.29 17.54
C ALA A 199 7.03 16.82 17.09
N PRO A 200 6.00 16.10 17.56
CA PRO A 200 5.72 14.74 17.13
C PRO A 200 5.52 14.62 15.61
N LEU A 201 6.02 13.54 15.02
CA LEU A 201 5.82 13.22 13.60
C LEU A 201 4.49 12.49 13.43
N ARG A 202 3.52 13.11 12.74
CA ARG A 202 2.17 12.55 12.57
C ARG A 202 1.82 12.19 11.13
N GLU A 203 2.58 12.70 10.16
CA GLU A 203 2.24 12.63 8.74
C GLU A 203 3.41 12.14 7.89
N THR A 204 3.09 11.55 6.73
CA THR A 204 4.05 10.89 5.84
C THR A 204 5.06 11.85 5.22
N LEU A 205 4.62 12.99 4.66
CA LEU A 205 5.55 13.92 3.99
C LEU A 205 6.49 14.65 4.96
N PRO A 206 6.08 15.08 6.17
CA PRO A 206 7.01 15.55 7.18
C PRO A 206 8.10 14.54 7.54
N LEU A 207 7.77 13.25 7.67
CA LEU A 207 8.76 12.19 7.89
C LEU A 207 9.69 12.04 6.68
N ALA A 208 9.14 11.99 5.47
CA ALA A 208 9.93 11.86 4.23
C ALA A 208 10.94 13.03 4.09
N ARG A 209 10.48 14.27 4.25
CA ARG A 209 11.35 15.47 4.18
C ARG A 209 12.42 15.51 5.28
N LEU A 210 12.17 14.90 6.44
CA LEU A 210 13.19 14.76 7.48
C LEU A 210 14.27 13.77 7.03
N ILE A 211 13.86 12.64 6.44
CA ILE A 211 14.77 11.60 5.93
C ILE A 211 15.59 12.13 4.75
N GLU A 212 14.97 12.82 3.79
CA GLU A 212 15.67 13.43 2.63
C GLU A 212 16.80 14.38 3.02
N LYS A 213 16.71 15.05 4.17
CA LYS A 213 17.77 15.95 4.66
C LYS A 213 18.98 15.22 5.23
N VAL A 214 18.86 13.93 5.49
CA VAL A 214 19.89 13.14 6.19
C VAL A 214 20.48 12.01 5.36
N VAL A 215 19.85 11.63 4.25
CA VAL A 215 20.38 10.65 3.29
C VAL A 215 21.13 11.33 2.15
#